data_AF-A0A2T5JQ82-F1
#
_entry.id   AF-A0A2T5JQ82-F1
#
_cell.length_a   1.000
_cell.length_b   1.000
_cell.length_c   1.000
_cell.angle_alpha   90.00
_cell.angle_beta   90.00
_cell.angle_gamma   90.00
#
_symmetry.space_group_name_H-M   'P 1'
#
loop_
_entity.id
_entity.type
_entity.pdbx_description
1 polymer ?
#
loop_
_entity_poly.entity_id
_entity_poly.type
_entity_poly.pdbx_seq_one_letter_code
_entity_poly.pdbx_strand_id
1 'polypeptide(L)'
;MNILAVSLLAALSLTLAGCGEKAPVETPKTEAPPAKLADEFTSEKEIPSILEKELTAEEKSALMDKIMPSSPNEPTPEEKFLKLRKDADAGDPKAQNGLGVMYYTGEAISKDSSGRILSNDPETAAAWFHRSAAQGYADAQFNLGLMYANGEGVSKDAAKAIELFQKAADQGNIDAQNNLGVMYYSGEGVPRDAAKAKEWFEKAAAQGNADAQANLDAMK
;
A
#
# COMPACT_ATOMS: atom_id res chain seq x y z
N MET A 1 -15.57 10.99 -31.42
CA MET A 1 -14.41 11.69 -32.00
C MET A 1 -14.70 13.19 -31.99
N ASN A 2 -14.20 13.93 -30.99
CA ASN A 2 -14.23 15.41 -30.99
C ASN A 2 -13.19 15.99 -29.99
N ILE A 3 -11.93 16.08 -30.45
CA ILE A 3 -10.89 17.13 -30.36
C ILE A 3 -10.70 18.03 -29.11
N LEU A 4 -11.54 18.04 -28.05
CA LEU A 4 -11.28 18.86 -26.85
C LEU A 4 -10.65 18.12 -25.66
N ALA A 5 -10.47 16.80 -25.75
CA ALA A 5 -9.90 15.97 -24.68
C ALA A 5 -8.35 15.94 -24.64
N VAL A 6 -7.65 16.59 -25.58
CA VAL A 6 -6.19 16.40 -25.74
C VAL A 6 -5.34 17.52 -25.12
N SER A 7 -5.92 18.67 -24.76
CA SER A 7 -5.12 19.83 -24.30
C SER A 7 -4.88 19.92 -22.80
N LEU A 8 -5.60 19.16 -21.96
CA LEU A 8 -5.48 19.29 -20.49
C LEU A 8 -4.59 18.22 -19.84
N LEU A 9 -4.20 17.17 -20.58
CA LEU A 9 -3.29 16.13 -20.08
C LEU A 9 -1.81 16.40 -20.40
N ALA A 10 -1.48 17.44 -21.16
CA ALA A 10 -0.10 17.72 -21.56
C ALA A 10 0.70 18.56 -20.54
N ALA A 11 0.10 19.06 -19.46
CA ALA A 11 0.78 19.96 -18.52
C ALA A 11 1.39 19.28 -17.28
N LEU A 12 1.14 17.98 -17.05
CA LEU A 12 1.72 17.26 -15.92
C LEU A 12 2.65 16.14 -16.41
N SER A 13 3.96 16.42 -16.35
CA SER A 13 5.13 15.53 -16.61
C SER A 13 5.35 15.20 -18.10
N LEU A 14 6.41 15.63 -18.79
CA LEU A 14 7.84 15.39 -18.51
C LEU A 14 8.65 16.17 -19.58
N THR A 15 9.53 17.13 -19.26
CA THR A 15 10.98 16.98 -18.97
C THR A 15 11.76 15.92 -19.79
N LEU A 16 12.80 16.42 -20.48
CA LEU A 16 14.03 15.78 -21.01
C LEU A 16 14.05 15.09 -22.40
N ALA A 17 14.75 15.80 -23.31
CA ALA A 17 15.90 15.38 -24.12
C ALA A 17 15.73 14.44 -25.33
N GLY A 18 16.21 14.94 -26.47
CA GLY A 18 17.03 14.15 -27.41
C GLY A 18 16.75 14.36 -28.91
N CYS A 19 17.66 15.08 -29.58
CA CYS A 19 18.16 14.94 -30.98
C CYS A 19 17.15 14.70 -32.13
N GLY A 20 17.23 15.36 -33.29
CA GLY A 20 18.21 16.25 -33.88
C GLY A 20 17.88 16.50 -35.38
N GLU A 21 18.71 17.33 -36.00
CA GLU A 21 18.97 17.47 -37.45
C GLU A 21 18.25 18.58 -38.26
N LYS A 22 18.99 19.69 -38.42
CA LYS A 22 19.29 20.53 -39.63
C LYS A 22 18.22 20.63 -40.73
N ALA A 23 17.90 21.79 -41.33
CA ALA A 23 18.79 22.85 -41.86
C ALA A 23 17.92 24.08 -42.30
N PRO A 24 18.53 25.20 -42.75
CA PRO A 24 18.00 26.57 -42.61
C PRO A 24 17.49 27.20 -43.93
N VAL A 25 16.60 28.21 -43.85
CA VAL A 25 16.49 29.27 -44.87
C VAL A 25 16.02 30.59 -44.23
N GLU A 26 16.61 31.68 -44.71
CA GLU A 26 16.62 33.06 -44.24
C GLU A 26 15.31 33.86 -44.41
N THR A 27 15.27 34.97 -43.66
CA THR A 27 14.25 36.04 -43.56
C THR A 27 13.87 36.72 -44.89
N PRO A 28 12.78 37.52 -44.92
CA PRO A 28 13.02 38.95 -44.77
C PRO A 28 12.01 39.72 -43.89
N LYS A 29 12.53 40.83 -43.38
CA LYS A 29 11.91 41.90 -42.59
C LYS A 29 10.65 42.47 -43.23
N THR A 30 9.66 42.83 -42.41
CA THR A 30 8.75 43.94 -42.73
C THR A 30 8.24 44.61 -41.45
N GLU A 31 8.79 45.79 -41.21
CA GLU A 31 8.17 47.01 -40.66
C GLU A 31 7.22 46.91 -39.45
N ALA A 32 7.69 47.46 -38.31
CA ALA A 32 6.81 47.97 -37.27
C ALA A 32 6.34 49.39 -37.62
N PRO A 33 5.05 49.69 -37.43
CA PRO A 33 4.70 50.90 -36.66
C PRO A 33 3.39 50.73 -35.84
N PRO A 34 3.02 51.69 -34.97
CA PRO A 34 3.83 52.44 -34.02
C PRO A 34 3.34 52.20 -32.58
N ALA A 35 4.23 52.39 -31.61
CA ALA A 35 3.88 52.50 -30.20
C ALA A 35 3.02 53.76 -29.97
N LYS A 36 1.71 53.59 -29.77
CA LYS A 36 0.85 54.55 -29.05
C LYS A 36 -0.34 53.77 -28.49
N LEU A 37 -0.68 54.09 -27.23
CA LEU A 37 -1.63 53.42 -26.34
C LEU A 37 -1.02 52.32 -25.45
N ALA A 38 0.16 52.59 -24.89
CA ALA A 38 0.35 52.33 -23.47
C ALA A 38 -0.25 53.54 -22.74
N ASP A 39 -1.39 53.33 -22.09
CA ASP A 39 -1.96 54.08 -20.95
C ASP A 39 -3.49 53.98 -21.00
N GLU A 40 -4.00 52.85 -20.53
CA GLU A 40 -5.24 52.72 -19.75
C GLU A 40 -5.57 51.24 -19.65
N PHE A 41 -5.11 50.60 -18.59
CA PHE A 41 -5.89 49.71 -17.73
C PHE A 41 -4.96 49.21 -16.62
N THR A 42 -4.52 50.16 -15.81
CA THR A 42 -4.04 49.90 -14.45
C THR A 42 -5.25 49.54 -13.59
N SER A 43 -5.67 48.28 -13.62
CA SER A 43 -6.47 47.71 -12.54
C SER A 43 -6.32 46.19 -12.49
N GLU A 44 -5.30 45.72 -11.77
CA GLU A 44 -5.30 44.42 -11.07
C GLU A 44 -6.35 44.38 -9.94
N LYS A 45 -7.51 45.02 -10.14
CA LYS A 45 -8.58 45.06 -9.17
C LYS A 45 -9.80 44.42 -9.81
N GLU A 46 -10.21 43.33 -9.18
CA GLU A 46 -11.41 42.54 -9.44
C GLU A 46 -11.25 41.46 -10.53
N ILE A 47 -10.43 40.44 -10.20
CA ILE A 47 -10.92 39.07 -10.43
C ILE A 47 -12.17 38.96 -9.53
N PRO A 48 -13.41 38.84 -10.07
CA PRO A 48 -14.59 38.80 -9.23
C PRO A 48 -14.52 37.60 -8.29
N SER A 49 -14.75 37.87 -7.01
CA SER A 49 -14.85 36.93 -5.87
C SER A 49 -15.99 35.91 -5.98
N ILE A 50 -16.35 35.46 -7.19
CA ILE A 50 -17.54 34.64 -7.48
C ILE A 50 -17.18 33.32 -8.20
N LEU A 51 -15.93 33.12 -8.63
CA LEU A 51 -15.51 31.90 -9.36
C LEU A 51 -14.60 30.95 -8.58
N GLU A 52 -14.41 31.17 -7.28
CA GLU A 52 -13.83 30.20 -6.35
C GLU A 52 -14.83 29.88 -5.24
N LYS A 53 -16.06 29.50 -5.61
CA LYS A 53 -16.72 28.49 -4.77
C LYS A 53 -15.88 27.24 -4.94
N GLU A 54 -14.89 27.08 -4.08
CA GLU A 54 -14.15 25.83 -3.96
C GLU A 54 -15.21 24.74 -3.88
N LEU A 55 -15.38 23.97 -4.97
CA LEU A 55 -16.26 22.82 -4.92
C LEU A 55 -15.83 22.01 -3.70
N THR A 56 -16.81 21.66 -2.89
CA THR A 56 -16.60 20.78 -1.73
C THR A 56 -15.92 19.50 -2.20
N ALA A 57 -15.22 18.82 -1.29
CA ALA A 57 -14.61 17.54 -1.63
C ALA A 57 -15.66 16.56 -2.20
N GLU A 58 -16.90 16.61 -1.70
CA GLU A 58 -18.01 15.82 -2.24
C GLU A 58 -18.39 16.22 -3.67
N GLU A 59 -18.51 17.51 -3.98
CA GLU A 59 -18.85 17.97 -5.33
C GLU A 59 -17.71 17.68 -6.34
N LYS A 60 -16.45 17.77 -5.90
CA LYS A 60 -15.28 17.35 -6.71
C LYS A 60 -15.29 15.84 -6.95
N SER A 61 -15.59 15.05 -5.92
CA SER A 61 -15.72 13.59 -6.02
C SER A 61 -16.85 13.18 -6.97
N ALA A 62 -18.03 13.79 -6.82
CA ALA A 62 -19.19 13.53 -7.66
C ALA A 62 -18.99 13.96 -9.13
N LEU A 63 -18.19 15.00 -9.36
CA LEU A 63 -17.80 15.42 -10.71
C LEU A 63 -16.77 14.45 -11.31
N MET A 64 -15.82 13.95 -10.51
CA MET A 64 -14.81 12.98 -10.95
C MET A 64 -15.45 11.64 -11.34
N ASP A 65 -16.40 11.14 -10.55
CA ASP A 65 -17.18 9.92 -10.86
C ASP A 65 -17.99 10.05 -12.16
N LYS A 66 -18.46 11.25 -12.51
CA LYS A 66 -19.18 11.52 -13.76
C LYS A 66 -18.27 11.60 -14.98
N ILE A 67 -17.03 12.06 -14.82
CA ILE A 67 -16.06 12.27 -15.91
C ILE A 67 -15.25 10.99 -16.16
N MET A 68 -14.99 10.21 -15.11
CA MET A 68 -14.27 8.95 -15.15
C MET A 68 -15.11 7.87 -14.44
N PRO A 69 -16.24 7.44 -15.03
CA PRO A 69 -17.00 6.36 -14.42
C PRO A 69 -16.08 5.14 -14.29
N SER A 70 -15.94 4.67 -13.06
CA SER A 70 -15.35 3.37 -12.78
C SER A 70 -16.06 2.33 -13.64
N SER A 71 -15.32 1.33 -14.14
CA SER A 71 -15.89 0.26 -14.97
C SER A 71 -17.21 -0.19 -14.36
N PRO A 72 -18.33 -0.26 -15.12
CA PRO A 72 -19.69 -0.33 -14.56
C PRO A 72 -19.98 -1.59 -13.72
N ASN A 73 -19.00 -2.46 -13.52
CA ASN A 73 -19.10 -3.71 -12.77
C ASN A 73 -17.94 -3.95 -11.78
N GLU A 74 -17.02 -3.00 -11.55
CA GLU A 74 -16.00 -3.21 -10.51
C GLU A 74 -16.53 -2.80 -9.13
N PRO A 75 -16.48 -3.69 -8.11
CA PRO A 75 -16.96 -3.35 -6.77
C PRO A 75 -16.14 -2.22 -6.16
N THR A 76 -16.81 -1.30 -5.49
CA THR A 76 -16.19 -0.21 -4.70
C THR A 76 -15.31 -0.76 -3.57
N PRO A 77 -14.35 0.01 -3.04
CA PRO A 77 -13.57 -0.39 -1.87
C PRO A 77 -14.44 -0.76 -0.66
N GLU A 78 -15.53 -0.01 -0.40
CA GLU A 78 -16.48 -0.36 0.67
C GLU A 78 -17.16 -1.71 0.43
N GLU A 79 -17.61 -1.98 -0.80
CA GLU A 79 -18.24 -3.26 -1.16
C GLU A 79 -17.26 -4.43 -1.08
N LYS A 80 -16.00 -4.22 -1.49
CA LYS A 80 -14.92 -5.21 -1.33
C LYS A 80 -14.71 -5.53 0.15
N PHE A 81 -14.64 -4.51 1.02
CA PHE A 81 -14.51 -4.69 2.46
C PHE A 81 -15.72 -5.41 3.07
N LEU A 82 -16.94 -4.98 2.75
CA LEU A 82 -18.15 -5.59 3.29
C LEU A 82 -18.29 -7.05 2.89
N LYS A 83 -17.92 -7.39 1.65
CA LYS A 83 -17.87 -8.77 1.19
C LYS A 83 -16.84 -9.58 1.97
N LEU A 84 -15.61 -9.08 2.09
CA LEU A 84 -14.56 -9.74 2.88
C LEU A 84 -15.00 -9.95 4.33
N ARG A 85 -15.68 -8.96 4.91
CA ARG A 85 -16.23 -9.02 6.26
C ARG A 85 -17.24 -10.15 6.40
N LYS A 86 -18.17 -10.23 5.47
CA LYS A 86 -19.18 -11.28 5.43
C LYS A 86 -18.55 -12.68 5.34
N ASP A 87 -17.55 -12.85 4.48
CA ASP A 87 -16.87 -14.13 4.29
C ASP A 87 -16.08 -14.53 5.56
N ALA A 88 -15.43 -13.57 6.22
CA ALA A 88 -14.71 -13.81 7.47
C ALA A 88 -15.64 -14.16 8.64
N ASP A 89 -16.78 -13.47 8.75
CA ASP A 89 -17.84 -13.78 9.73
C ASP A 89 -18.48 -15.15 9.44
N ALA A 90 -18.52 -15.59 8.17
CA ALA A 90 -18.95 -16.95 7.79
C ALA A 90 -17.89 -18.03 8.11
N GLY A 91 -16.70 -17.64 8.56
CA GLY A 91 -15.66 -18.56 9.00
C GLY A 91 -14.52 -18.76 7.99
N ASP A 92 -14.51 -18.10 6.83
CA ASP A 92 -13.45 -18.28 5.84
C ASP A 92 -12.09 -17.83 6.43
N PRO A 93 -11.11 -18.73 6.60
CA PRO A 93 -9.84 -18.38 7.23
C PRO A 93 -9.01 -17.41 6.42
N LYS A 94 -9.08 -17.44 5.09
CA LYS A 94 -8.38 -16.49 4.23
C LYS A 94 -9.00 -15.10 4.36
N ALA A 95 -10.34 -15.02 4.40
CA ALA A 95 -11.03 -13.77 4.63
C ALA A 95 -10.75 -13.19 6.03
N GLN A 96 -10.71 -14.05 7.05
CA GLN A 96 -10.33 -13.66 8.41
C GLN A 96 -8.89 -13.12 8.47
N ASN A 97 -7.93 -13.79 7.81
CA ASN A 97 -6.57 -13.26 7.70
C ASN A 97 -6.55 -11.91 6.98
N GLY A 98 -7.29 -11.79 5.87
CA GLY A 98 -7.40 -10.55 5.11
C GLY A 98 -7.93 -9.40 5.97
N LEU A 99 -9.01 -9.61 6.74
CA LEU A 99 -9.50 -8.62 7.69
C LEU A 99 -8.45 -8.27 8.74
N GLY A 100 -7.77 -9.27 9.29
CA GLY A 100 -6.69 -9.04 10.25
C GLY A 100 -5.62 -8.10 9.68
N VAL A 101 -5.17 -8.35 8.45
CA VAL A 101 -4.22 -7.48 7.75
C VAL A 101 -4.78 -6.07 7.60
N MET A 102 -6.04 -5.93 7.17
CA MET A 102 -6.66 -4.62 6.99
C MET A 102 -6.75 -3.81 8.29
N TYR A 103 -7.09 -4.45 9.42
CA TYR A 103 -7.10 -3.78 10.73
C TYR A 103 -5.70 -3.43 11.22
N TYR A 104 -4.71 -4.28 10.91
CA TYR A 104 -3.31 -4.07 11.27
C TYR A 104 -2.68 -2.92 10.48
N THR A 105 -2.94 -2.83 9.17
CA THR A 105 -2.41 -1.77 8.29
C THR A 105 -3.20 -0.47 8.37
N GLY A 106 -4.44 -0.51 8.89
CA GLY A 106 -5.36 0.62 8.87
C GLY A 106 -6.11 0.79 7.54
N GLU A 107 -6.00 -0.18 6.62
CA GLU A 107 -6.75 -0.21 5.36
C GLU A 107 -8.22 -0.66 5.54
N ALA A 108 -8.57 -1.21 6.70
CA ALA A 108 -9.91 -1.72 6.99
C ALA A 108 -11.02 -0.69 6.83
N ILE A 109 -10.68 0.61 6.83
CA ILE A 109 -11.70 1.65 6.83
C ILE A 109 -11.24 2.78 5.94
N SER A 110 -11.91 2.89 4.78
CA SER A 110 -11.94 4.12 4.01
C SER A 110 -12.28 5.27 4.96
N LYS A 111 -11.60 6.40 4.77
CA LYS A 111 -11.88 7.64 5.51
C LYS A 111 -13.39 7.87 5.51
N ASP A 112 -13.96 8.22 6.66
CA ASP A 112 -15.34 8.68 6.68
C ASP A 112 -15.47 9.98 5.85
N SER A 113 -16.69 10.44 5.63
CA SER A 113 -17.00 11.69 4.93
C SER A 113 -16.41 12.95 5.61
N SER A 114 -15.80 12.83 6.79
CA SER A 114 -15.10 13.92 7.50
C SER A 114 -13.57 13.87 7.36
N GLY A 115 -13.02 12.88 6.65
CA GLY A 115 -11.59 12.76 6.36
C GLY A 115 -10.74 12.27 7.52
N ARG A 116 -11.33 11.74 8.60
CA ARG A 116 -10.56 11.18 9.73
C ARG A 116 -10.00 9.80 9.39
N ILE A 117 -8.72 9.60 9.73
CA ILE A 117 -8.07 8.30 9.72
C ILE A 117 -8.63 7.48 10.88
N LEU A 118 -9.17 6.30 10.59
CA LEU A 118 -9.35 5.27 11.60
C LEU A 118 -8.01 4.56 11.71
N SER A 119 -7.35 4.76 12.85
CA SER A 119 -6.03 4.21 13.14
C SER A 119 -6.01 2.69 12.98
N ASN A 120 -4.81 2.13 12.78
CA ASN A 120 -4.63 0.69 12.96
C ASN A 120 -5.20 0.24 14.31
N ASP A 121 -5.82 -0.93 14.32
CA ASP A 121 -6.41 -1.55 15.51
C ASP A 121 -5.77 -2.94 15.67
N PRO A 122 -4.59 -3.00 16.31
CA PRO A 122 -3.84 -4.24 16.43
C PRO A 122 -4.57 -5.26 17.31
N GLU A 123 -5.37 -4.84 18.28
CA GLU A 123 -6.19 -5.76 19.09
C GLU A 123 -7.24 -6.48 18.24
N THR A 124 -7.96 -5.74 17.38
CA THR A 124 -8.92 -6.34 16.44
C THR A 124 -8.22 -7.19 15.40
N ALA A 125 -7.06 -6.77 14.90
CA ALA A 125 -6.25 -7.57 13.98
C ALA A 125 -5.84 -8.92 14.61
N ALA A 126 -5.32 -8.90 15.85
CA ALA A 126 -4.96 -10.09 16.59
C ALA A 126 -6.14 -11.04 16.77
N ALA A 127 -7.33 -10.50 17.08
CA ALA A 127 -8.54 -11.31 17.22
C ALA A 127 -8.91 -12.06 15.92
N TRP A 128 -8.74 -11.41 14.75
CA TRP A 128 -8.96 -12.03 13.45
C TRP A 128 -7.90 -13.06 13.09
N PHE A 129 -6.63 -12.74 13.29
CA PHE A 129 -5.55 -13.70 13.08
C PHE A 129 -5.70 -14.91 14.01
N HIS A 130 -6.14 -14.73 15.26
CA HIS A 130 -6.45 -15.84 16.16
C HIS A 130 -7.49 -16.80 15.57
N ARG A 131 -8.59 -16.27 15.03
CA ARG A 131 -9.64 -17.08 14.40
C ARG A 131 -9.11 -17.84 13.18
N SER A 132 -8.35 -17.17 12.31
CA SER A 132 -7.79 -17.76 11.10
C SER A 132 -6.70 -18.79 11.40
N ALA A 133 -5.77 -18.48 12.32
CA ALA A 133 -4.68 -19.35 12.75
C ALA A 133 -5.20 -20.61 13.46
N ALA A 134 -6.29 -20.51 14.21
CA ALA A 134 -6.95 -21.66 14.84
C ALA A 134 -7.51 -22.65 13.81
N GLN A 135 -7.80 -22.20 12.59
CA GLN A 135 -8.21 -23.04 11.46
C GLN A 135 -7.01 -23.59 10.66
N GLY A 136 -5.78 -23.29 11.07
CA GLY A 136 -4.57 -23.80 10.43
C GLY A 136 -4.01 -22.92 9.32
N TYR A 137 -4.58 -21.73 9.05
CA TYR A 137 -4.12 -20.90 7.93
C TYR A 137 -2.70 -20.34 8.18
N ALA A 138 -1.75 -20.77 7.35
CA ALA A 138 -0.31 -20.54 7.57
C ALA A 138 0.04 -19.04 7.67
N ASP A 139 -0.49 -18.19 6.79
CA ASP A 139 -0.19 -16.76 6.84
C ASP A 139 -0.73 -16.10 8.10
N ALA A 140 -1.88 -16.55 8.62
CA ALA A 140 -2.42 -16.03 9.87
C ALA A 140 -1.63 -16.51 11.08
N GLN A 141 -1.14 -17.75 11.06
CA GLN A 141 -0.21 -18.24 12.08
C GLN A 141 1.07 -17.40 12.07
N PHE A 142 1.63 -17.11 10.90
CA PHE A 142 2.78 -16.23 10.75
C PHE A 142 2.49 -14.81 11.30
N ASN A 143 1.42 -14.18 10.85
CA ASN A 143 1.04 -12.82 11.28
C ASN A 143 0.80 -12.75 12.80
N LEU A 144 0.08 -13.70 13.37
CA LEU A 144 -0.13 -13.77 14.80
C LEU A 144 1.18 -14.03 15.56
N GLY A 145 2.09 -14.83 14.99
CA GLY A 145 3.42 -15.06 15.52
C GLY A 145 4.24 -13.77 15.62
N LEU A 146 4.19 -12.93 14.58
CA LEU A 146 4.80 -11.60 14.61
C LEU A 146 4.20 -10.71 15.71
N MET A 147 2.87 -10.70 15.85
CA MET A 147 2.19 -9.92 16.89
C MET A 147 2.61 -10.34 18.30
N TYR A 148 2.74 -11.65 18.55
CA TYR A 148 3.29 -12.15 19.83
C TYR A 148 4.79 -11.84 20.00
N ALA A 149 5.60 -11.88 18.95
CA ALA A 149 7.02 -11.53 19.03
C ALA A 149 7.23 -10.04 19.38
N ASN A 150 6.37 -9.17 18.85
CA ASN A 150 6.47 -7.72 19.00
C ASN A 150 5.64 -7.17 20.17
N GLY A 151 4.62 -7.90 20.63
CA GLY A 151 3.67 -7.42 21.63
C GLY A 151 2.66 -6.41 21.09
N GLU A 152 2.24 -6.57 19.83
CA GLU A 152 1.29 -5.69 19.15
C GLU A 152 -0.11 -6.28 19.24
N GLY A 153 -1.06 -5.58 19.86
CA GLY A 153 -2.44 -6.06 20.04
C GLY A 153 -2.60 -7.28 20.96
N VAL A 154 -1.48 -7.90 21.36
CA VAL A 154 -1.37 -9.00 22.34
C VAL A 154 -0.15 -8.75 23.22
N SER A 155 -0.11 -9.34 24.41
CA SER A 155 1.09 -9.29 25.25
C SER A 155 2.24 -10.05 24.58
N LYS A 156 3.44 -9.45 24.56
CA LYS A 156 4.65 -10.07 23.99
C LYS A 156 4.90 -11.45 24.63
N ASP A 157 5.06 -12.46 23.79
CA ASP A 157 5.28 -13.85 24.19
C ASP A 157 6.07 -14.58 23.09
N ALA A 158 7.40 -14.63 23.26
CA ALA A 158 8.29 -15.25 22.28
C ALA A 158 8.07 -16.76 22.15
N ALA A 159 7.60 -17.45 23.20
CA ALA A 159 7.35 -18.88 23.15
C ALA A 159 6.12 -19.18 22.27
N LYS A 160 5.05 -18.40 22.39
CA LYS A 160 3.89 -18.48 21.48
C LYS A 160 4.24 -18.11 20.05
N ALA A 161 5.09 -17.09 19.86
CA ALA A 161 5.55 -16.72 18.53
C ALA A 161 6.24 -17.90 17.83
N ILE A 162 7.12 -18.62 18.53
CA ILE A 162 7.80 -19.82 18.00
C ILE A 162 6.81 -20.93 17.68
N GLU A 163 5.84 -21.21 18.55
CA GLU A 163 4.83 -22.23 18.27
C GLU A 163 4.04 -21.92 16.97
N LEU A 164 3.68 -20.66 16.78
CA LEU A 164 2.94 -20.20 15.62
C LEU A 164 3.80 -20.20 14.35
N PHE A 165 5.04 -19.70 14.44
CA PHE A 165 5.97 -19.77 13.32
C PHE A 165 6.28 -21.22 12.94
N GLN A 166 6.41 -22.13 13.90
CA GLN A 166 6.62 -23.56 13.63
C GLN A 166 5.46 -24.13 12.80
N LYS A 167 4.21 -23.88 13.21
CA LYS A 167 3.03 -24.33 12.47
C LYS A 167 2.96 -23.75 11.05
N ALA A 168 3.30 -22.48 10.87
CA ALA A 168 3.33 -21.84 9.55
C ALA A 168 4.48 -22.38 8.67
N ALA A 169 5.66 -22.54 9.25
CA ALA A 169 6.86 -23.03 8.59
C ALA A 169 6.73 -24.48 8.11
N ASP A 170 6.07 -25.33 8.90
CA ASP A 170 5.76 -26.72 8.54
C ASP A 170 4.80 -26.82 7.36
N GLN A 171 4.02 -25.77 7.11
CA GLN A 171 3.16 -25.61 5.93
C GLN A 171 3.86 -24.93 4.75
N GLY A 172 5.16 -24.62 4.88
CA GLY A 172 5.96 -24.01 3.83
C GLY A 172 5.97 -22.49 3.81
N ASN A 173 5.38 -21.80 4.80
CA ASN A 173 5.49 -20.34 4.87
C ASN A 173 6.96 -19.91 5.02
N ILE A 174 7.46 -19.23 4.00
CA ILE A 174 8.89 -18.90 3.83
C ILE A 174 9.36 -17.93 4.91
N ASP A 175 8.54 -16.92 5.22
CA ASP A 175 8.87 -15.90 6.21
C ASP A 175 8.89 -16.47 7.63
N ALA A 176 7.98 -17.40 7.94
CA ALA A 176 7.98 -18.13 9.20
C ALA A 176 9.23 -19.01 9.37
N GLN A 177 9.68 -19.68 8.29
CA GLN A 177 10.91 -20.46 8.30
C GLN A 177 12.12 -19.56 8.60
N ASN A 178 12.25 -18.41 7.92
CA ASN A 178 13.33 -17.47 8.20
C ASN A 178 13.28 -16.95 9.65
N ASN A 179 12.09 -16.56 10.14
CA ASN A 179 11.95 -16.05 11.51
C ASN A 179 12.25 -17.12 12.58
N LEU A 180 11.89 -18.39 12.37
CA LEU A 180 12.34 -19.48 13.25
C LEU A 180 13.86 -19.60 13.26
N GLY A 181 14.49 -19.51 12.09
CA GLY A 181 15.94 -19.51 11.96
C GLY A 181 16.57 -18.43 12.84
N VAL A 182 16.04 -17.20 12.75
CA VAL A 182 16.49 -16.06 13.56
C VAL A 182 16.30 -16.33 15.06
N MET A 183 15.14 -16.83 15.48
CA MET A 183 14.86 -17.08 16.91
C MET A 183 15.75 -18.17 17.50
N TYR A 184 16.02 -19.25 16.77
CA TYR A 184 16.99 -20.26 17.19
C TYR A 184 18.44 -19.74 17.19
N TYR A 185 18.78 -18.84 16.26
CA TYR A 185 20.12 -18.26 16.19
C TYR A 185 20.40 -17.29 17.34
N SER A 186 19.42 -16.44 17.69
CA SER A 186 19.52 -15.44 18.76
C SER A 186 19.27 -16.03 20.15
N GLY A 187 18.48 -17.10 20.24
CA GLY A 187 18.00 -17.66 21.50
C GLY A 187 16.85 -16.85 22.13
N GLU A 188 16.09 -16.09 21.34
CA GLU A 188 14.88 -15.42 21.81
C GLU A 188 13.75 -16.44 21.93
N GLY A 189 13.14 -16.58 23.12
CA GLY A 189 12.02 -17.51 23.35
C GLY A 189 12.38 -19.00 23.38
N VAL A 190 13.54 -19.39 22.84
CA VAL A 190 14.09 -20.75 22.88
C VAL A 190 15.57 -20.75 23.22
N PRO A 191 16.13 -21.86 23.75
CA PRO A 191 17.57 -22.03 23.81
C PRO A 191 18.21 -21.84 22.43
N ARG A 192 19.32 -21.11 22.40
CA ARG A 192 20.10 -20.91 21.19
C ARG A 192 20.54 -22.25 20.61
N ASP A 193 20.27 -22.46 19.33
CA ASP A 193 20.60 -23.67 18.58
C ASP A 193 20.99 -23.31 17.14
N ALA A 194 22.29 -23.18 16.89
CA ALA A 194 22.80 -22.79 15.59
C ALA A 194 22.55 -23.86 14.50
N ALA A 195 22.44 -25.13 14.88
CA ALA A 195 22.15 -26.21 13.92
C ALA A 195 20.71 -26.10 13.44
N LYS A 196 19.75 -25.96 14.37
CA LYS A 196 18.34 -25.73 14.00
C LYS A 196 18.14 -24.43 13.24
N ALA A 197 18.83 -23.37 13.64
CA ALA A 197 18.79 -22.10 12.90
C ALA A 197 19.19 -22.29 11.44
N LYS A 198 20.32 -22.97 11.21
CA LYS A 198 20.81 -23.30 9.88
C LYS A 198 19.81 -24.13 9.09
N GLU A 199 19.22 -25.18 9.69
CA GLU A 199 18.20 -26.00 9.02
C GLU A 199 16.99 -25.19 8.54
N TRP A 200 16.51 -24.25 9.37
CA TRP A 200 15.39 -23.39 8.99
C TRP A 200 15.76 -22.38 7.91
N PHE A 201 16.94 -21.77 8.00
CA PHE A 201 17.42 -20.89 6.94
C PHE A 201 17.64 -21.63 5.62
N GLU A 202 18.17 -22.86 5.63
CA GLU A 202 18.32 -23.68 4.42
C GLU A 202 16.98 -23.97 3.75
N LYS A 203 15.93 -24.26 4.53
CA LYS A 203 14.57 -24.45 4.01
C LYS A 203 14.03 -23.17 3.36
N ALA A 204 14.19 -22.01 4.01
CA ALA A 204 13.72 -20.74 3.47
C ALA A 204 14.53 -20.31 2.22
N ALA A 205 15.84 -20.48 2.24
CA ALA A 205 16.74 -20.15 1.13
C ALA A 205 16.49 -21.05 -0.10
N ALA A 206 16.18 -22.34 0.11
CA ALA A 206 15.80 -23.25 -0.97
C ALA A 206 14.50 -22.81 -1.69
N GLN A 207 13.66 -22.01 -1.02
CA GLN A 207 12.46 -21.39 -1.59
C GLN A 207 12.70 -19.97 -2.12
N GLY A 208 13.95 -19.49 -2.14
CA GLY A 208 14.34 -18.20 -2.69
C GLY A 208 14.32 -17.03 -1.70
N ASN A 209 14.24 -17.28 -0.38
CA ASN A 209 14.32 -16.20 0.61
C ASN A 209 15.74 -15.61 0.68
N ALA A 210 15.88 -14.34 0.30
CA ALA A 210 17.16 -13.64 0.27
C ALA A 210 17.75 -13.40 1.67
N ASP A 211 16.91 -13.09 2.66
CA ASP A 211 17.35 -12.86 4.04
C ASP A 211 17.91 -14.14 4.66
N ALA A 212 17.26 -15.28 4.42
CA ALA A 212 17.74 -16.58 4.86
C ALA A 212 19.08 -16.96 4.21
N GLN A 213 19.26 -16.65 2.93
CA GLN A 213 20.54 -16.85 2.24
C GLN A 213 21.64 -15.98 2.87
N ALA A 214 21.36 -14.69 3.13
CA ALA A 214 22.29 -13.80 3.80
C ALA A 214 22.63 -14.28 5.23
N ASN A 215 21.64 -14.77 5.97
CA ASN A 215 21.83 -15.35 7.30
C ASN A 215 22.74 -16.59 7.24
N LEU A 216 22.55 -17.49 6.28
CA LEU A 216 23.44 -18.65 6.09
C LEU A 216 24.87 -18.25 5.75
N ASP A 217 25.04 -17.22 4.93
CA ASP A 217 26.37 -16.72 4.57
C ASP A 217 27.07 -16.07 5.77
N ALA A 218 26.33 -15.42 6.66
CA ALA A 218 26.86 -14.84 7.91
C ALA A 218 27.17 -15.88 9.00
N MET A 219 26.67 -17.11 8.87
CA MET A 219 26.92 -18.22 9.82
C MET A 219 28.19 -19.03 9.51
N LYS A 220 28.84 -18.78 8.37
CA LYS A 220 30.09 -19.44 7.93
C LYS A 220 31.32 -18.90 8.65
#